data_AF-A0A4R7JAG1-F1
#
_entry.id   AF-A0A4R7JAG1-F1
#
_cell.length_a   1.000
_cell.length_b   1.000
_cell.length_c   1.000
_cell.angle_alpha   90.00
_cell.angle_beta   90.00
_cell.angle_gamma   90.00
#
_symmetry.space_group_name_H-M   'P 1'
#
loop_
_entity.id
_entity.type
_entity.pdbx_description
1 polymer ?
#
loop_
_entity_poly.entity_id
_entity_poly.type
_entity_poly.pdbx_seq_one_letter_code
_entity_poly.pdbx_strand_id
1 'polypeptide(L)'
;MSDEWSSRVLITDRAADLLGRLVARHGPVMFHQSGGCCDGSAPMCYPDGDFIVGDRDVLLGVITTARGEPGAPVWISGSQYALWKHTQLILDAVPGRGSGFSLEAPEGERFLTRSRVISPEVEESLPPIITGGQVEEGAELPEPIGPVEISGELGEVCRIVRA
;
A
#
# COMPACT_ATOMS: atom_id res chain seq x y z
N MET A 1 -11.64 3.29 -19.21
CA MET A 1 -10.96 2.83 -17.99
C MET A 1 -10.41 4.09 -17.37
N SER A 2 -10.86 4.46 -16.16
CA SER A 2 -10.35 5.67 -15.51
C SER A 2 -8.94 5.36 -15.05
N ASP A 3 -7.97 5.77 -15.86
CA ASP A 3 -6.55 5.52 -15.69
C ASP A 3 -5.90 6.78 -15.10
N GLU A 4 -6.56 7.36 -14.08
CA GLU A 4 -6.32 8.72 -13.57
C GLU A 4 -5.57 8.76 -12.23
N TRP A 5 -5.16 7.61 -11.67
CA TRP A 5 -4.45 7.60 -10.39
C TRP A 5 -2.94 7.58 -10.57
N SER A 6 -2.28 8.67 -10.17
CA SER A 6 -0.83 8.89 -10.26
C SER A 6 -0.02 8.18 -9.14
N SER A 7 -0.35 6.93 -8.80
CA SER A 7 0.36 6.16 -7.78
C SER A 7 0.39 4.66 -8.11
N ARG A 8 1.45 3.94 -7.70
CA ARG A 8 1.53 2.48 -7.85
C ARG A 8 0.76 1.73 -6.76
N VAL A 9 0.38 2.41 -5.70
CA VAL A 9 -0.46 1.89 -4.62
C VAL A 9 -1.66 2.79 -4.38
N LEU A 10 -2.82 2.17 -4.21
CA LEU A 10 -4.06 2.81 -3.78
C LEU A 10 -4.49 2.24 -2.44
N ILE A 11 -5.41 2.91 -1.74
CA ILE A 11 -5.99 2.44 -0.50
C ILE A 11 -7.52 2.52 -0.60
N THR A 12 -8.25 1.52 -0.12
CA THR A 12 -9.72 1.59 -0.03
C THR A 12 -10.16 2.41 1.17
N ASP A 13 -11.39 2.91 1.19
CA ASP A 13 -11.96 3.59 2.36
C ASP A 13 -11.85 2.73 3.62
N ARG A 14 -12.16 1.44 3.50
CA ARG A 14 -12.11 0.49 4.61
C ARG A 14 -10.69 0.33 5.17
N ALA A 15 -9.69 0.24 4.29
CA ALA A 15 -8.29 0.19 4.71
C ALA A 15 -7.83 1.53 5.31
N ALA A 16 -8.30 2.66 4.77
CA ALA A 16 -7.96 3.99 5.26
C ALA A 16 -8.55 4.29 6.64
N ASP A 17 -9.74 3.74 6.94
CA ASP A 17 -10.35 3.78 8.26
C ASP A 17 -9.57 2.94 9.29
N LEU A 18 -9.16 1.73 8.89
CA LEU A 18 -8.31 0.88 9.75
C LEU A 18 -6.96 1.56 10.00
N LEU A 19 -6.32 2.08 8.94
CA LEU A 19 -5.09 2.84 9.04
C LEU A 19 -5.23 4.01 10.02
N GLY A 20 -6.31 4.79 9.96
CA GLY A 20 -6.56 5.89 10.89
C GLY A 20 -6.64 5.43 12.36
N ARG A 21 -7.28 4.28 12.63
CA ARG A 21 -7.31 3.72 14.00
C ARG A 21 -5.91 3.30 14.48
N LEU A 22 -5.12 2.69 13.60
CA LEU A 22 -3.76 2.27 13.94
C LEU A 22 -2.85 3.48 14.18
N VAL A 23 -2.92 4.49 13.32
CA VAL A 23 -2.16 5.74 13.47
C VAL A 23 -2.52 6.44 14.78
N ALA A 24 -3.82 6.55 15.09
CA ALA A 24 -4.27 7.17 16.33
C ALA A 24 -3.76 6.45 17.59
N ARG A 25 -3.52 5.14 17.51
CA ARG A 25 -3.05 4.33 18.65
C ARG A 25 -1.53 4.22 18.74
N HIS A 26 -0.85 4.10 17.61
CA HIS A 26 0.56 3.72 17.53
C HIS A 26 1.47 4.86 17.06
N GLY A 27 0.90 5.98 16.59
CA GLY A 27 1.66 7.05 15.93
C GLY A 27 1.88 6.75 14.44
N PRO A 28 2.89 7.35 13.81
CA PRO A 28 3.21 7.07 12.41
C PRO A 28 3.44 5.57 12.15
N VAL A 29 3.00 5.10 10.99
CA VAL A 29 3.12 3.70 10.57
C VAL A 29 3.67 3.60 9.15
N MET A 30 4.18 2.43 8.80
CA MET A 30 4.65 2.07 7.47
C MET A 30 4.09 0.71 7.05
N PHE A 31 4.04 0.47 5.73
CA PHE A 31 3.72 -0.84 5.19
C PHE A 31 4.92 -1.47 4.51
N HIS A 32 5.05 -2.80 4.62
CA HIS A 32 5.97 -3.58 3.81
C HIS A 32 5.29 -4.81 3.21
N GLN A 33 5.44 -4.97 1.90
CA GLN A 33 4.97 -6.11 1.13
C GLN A 33 6.16 -6.99 0.75
N SER A 34 6.31 -8.12 1.44
CA SER A 34 7.33 -9.13 1.11
C SER A 34 6.71 -10.33 0.37
N GLY A 35 7.54 -11.06 -0.40
CA GLY A 35 7.16 -12.26 -1.15
C GLY A 35 7.45 -13.58 -0.40
N GLY A 36 7.31 -13.61 0.93
CA GLY A 36 7.74 -14.73 1.78
C GLY A 36 6.75 -15.90 1.89
N CYS A 37 7.29 -17.11 2.14
CA CYS A 37 6.56 -18.38 2.20
C CYS A 37 5.70 -18.59 3.47
N CYS A 38 5.96 -17.87 4.57
CA CYS A 38 5.39 -18.21 5.88
C CYS A 38 4.15 -17.39 6.31
N ASP A 39 3.96 -16.16 5.84
CA ASP A 39 2.77 -15.33 6.18
C ASP A 39 1.98 -14.85 4.95
N GLY A 40 2.38 -15.30 3.75
CA GLY A 40 1.71 -14.98 2.51
C GLY A 40 1.97 -13.56 2.00
N SER A 41 1.51 -13.30 0.78
CA SER A 41 1.61 -12.04 0.06
C SER A 41 0.74 -10.92 0.65
N ALA A 42 0.47 -10.94 1.95
CA ALA A 42 -0.28 -9.89 2.62
C ALA A 42 0.64 -8.70 2.92
N PRO A 43 0.13 -7.46 2.83
CA PRO A 43 0.87 -6.27 3.22
C PRO A 43 0.88 -6.18 4.75
N MET A 44 2.06 -5.93 5.32
CA MET A 44 2.25 -5.86 6.76
C MET A 44 2.35 -4.40 7.20
N CYS A 45 1.65 -4.04 8.28
CA CYS A 45 1.65 -2.70 8.88
C CYS A 45 2.50 -2.70 10.16
N TYR A 46 3.48 -1.80 10.23
CA TYR A 46 4.41 -1.64 11.35
C TYR A 46 4.42 -0.19 11.85
N PRO A 47 4.82 0.07 13.10
CA PRO A 47 5.24 1.42 13.48
C PRO A 47 6.32 1.93 12.52
N ASP A 48 6.30 3.22 12.22
CA ASP A 48 7.28 3.81 11.30
C ASP A 48 8.71 3.61 11.84
N GLY A 49 9.60 3.07 11.00
CA GLY A 49 10.98 2.74 11.35
C GLY A 49 11.22 1.40 12.04
N ASP A 50 10.18 0.66 12.47
CA ASP A 50 10.36 -0.65 13.13
C ASP A 50 10.72 -1.76 12.13
N PHE A 51 10.33 -1.62 10.87
CA PHE A 51 10.79 -2.48 9.79
C PHE A 51 11.96 -1.82 9.05
N ILE A 52 13.09 -2.53 8.95
CA ILE A 52 14.27 -2.05 8.22
C ILE A 52 14.01 -2.15 6.72
N VAL A 53 13.78 -1.00 6.08
CA VAL A 53 13.70 -0.87 4.61
C VAL A 53 15.10 -1.10 4.03
N GLY A 54 15.25 -2.07 3.12
CA GLY A 54 16.53 -2.33 2.46
C GLY A 54 16.78 -1.39 1.27
N ASP A 55 18.05 -1.24 0.87
CA ASP A 55 18.45 -0.35 -0.25
C ASP A 55 17.70 -0.61 -1.56
N ARG A 56 17.30 -1.87 -1.77
CA ARG A 56 16.60 -2.36 -2.96
C ARG A 56 15.09 -2.48 -2.79
N ASP A 57 14.56 -2.19 -1.61
CA ASP A 57 13.12 -2.09 -1.43
C ASP A 57 12.62 -0.86 -2.20
N VAL A 58 11.43 -0.99 -2.77
CA VAL A 58 10.84 0.00 -3.67
C VAL A 58 9.69 0.67 -2.94
N LEU A 59 9.68 2.01 -2.94
CA LEU A 59 8.52 2.77 -2.48
C LEU A 59 7.47 2.78 -3.59
N LEU A 60 6.30 2.21 -3.31
CA LEU A 60 5.17 2.22 -4.24
C LEU A 60 4.38 3.54 -4.20
N GLY A 61 4.41 4.22 -3.06
CA GLY A 61 3.72 5.47 -2.84
C GLY A 61 3.46 5.70 -1.36
N VAL A 62 2.76 6.79 -1.07
CA VAL A 62 2.34 7.18 0.27
C VAL A 62 0.82 7.25 0.29
N ILE A 63 0.17 6.65 1.29
CA ILE A 63 -1.30 6.55 1.41
C ILE A 63 -1.79 7.31 2.65
N THR A 64 -2.94 7.98 2.58
CA THR A 64 -3.49 8.71 3.74
C THR A 64 -4.55 7.91 4.48
N THR A 65 -4.85 8.34 5.72
CA THR A 65 -6.08 7.91 6.41
C THR A 65 -7.32 8.46 5.72
N ALA A 66 -8.50 7.97 6.09
CA ALA A 66 -9.78 8.48 5.57
C ALA A 66 -10.00 9.98 5.88
N ARG A 67 -9.28 10.53 6.87
CA ARG A 67 -9.33 11.94 7.26
C ARG A 67 -8.27 12.81 6.59
N GLY A 68 -7.45 12.26 5.70
CA GLY A 68 -6.34 12.96 5.05
C GLY A 68 -5.19 13.29 6.00
N GLU A 69 -5.03 12.52 7.08
CA GLU A 69 -3.91 12.67 8.03
C GLU A 69 -2.59 12.16 7.42
N PRO A 70 -1.41 12.47 8.03
CA PRO A 70 -0.11 12.21 7.45
C PRO A 70 0.04 10.78 6.94
N GLY A 71 0.57 10.65 5.73
CA GLY A 71 0.51 9.41 4.99
C GLY A 71 1.49 8.34 5.48
N ALA A 72 1.14 7.08 5.25
CA ALA A 72 1.98 5.92 5.52
C ALA A 72 2.71 5.50 4.22
N PRO A 73 4.04 5.36 4.22
CA PRO A 73 4.77 4.87 3.07
C PRO A 73 4.51 3.38 2.88
N VAL A 74 4.33 2.95 1.62
CA VAL A 74 4.14 1.55 1.26
C VAL A 74 5.34 1.03 0.49
N TRP A 75 6.06 0.12 1.13
CA TRP A 75 7.24 -0.51 0.59
C TRP A 75 6.93 -1.90 0.04
N ILE A 76 7.69 -2.31 -0.96
CA ILE A 76 7.68 -3.67 -1.49
C ILE A 76 9.13 -4.13 -1.70
N SER A 77 9.41 -5.42 -1.49
CA SER A 77 10.76 -5.90 -1.78
C SER A 77 11.11 -5.76 -3.27
N GLY A 78 12.37 -5.45 -3.58
CA GLY A 78 12.80 -5.27 -4.98
C GLY A 78 12.55 -6.50 -5.87
N SER A 79 12.68 -7.72 -5.31
CA SER A 79 12.38 -8.96 -6.03
C SER A 79 10.89 -9.12 -6.32
N GLN A 80 10.03 -8.75 -5.36
CA GLN A 80 8.58 -8.80 -5.54
C GLN A 80 8.12 -7.71 -6.51
N TYR A 81 8.71 -6.50 -6.43
CA TYR A 81 8.47 -5.43 -7.38
C TYR A 81 8.77 -5.85 -8.82
N ALA A 82 9.90 -6.52 -9.06
CA ALA A 82 10.26 -6.98 -10.40
C ALA A 82 9.19 -7.88 -11.05
N LEU A 83 8.47 -8.66 -10.24
CA LEU A 83 7.37 -9.53 -10.68
C LEU A 83 6.07 -8.75 -10.90
N TRP A 84 5.85 -7.67 -10.15
CA TRP A 84 4.56 -6.94 -10.08
C TRP A 84 4.61 -5.54 -10.68
N LYS A 85 5.72 -5.12 -11.30
CA LYS A 85 5.92 -3.75 -11.82
C LYS A 85 4.85 -3.24 -12.81
N HIS A 86 4.15 -4.16 -13.48
CA HIS A 86 3.06 -3.88 -14.41
C HIS A 86 1.67 -3.94 -13.76
N THR A 87 1.61 -3.91 -12.43
CA THR A 87 0.37 -3.86 -11.67
C THR A 87 0.33 -2.62 -10.78
N GLN A 88 -0.88 -2.17 -10.51
CA GLN A 88 -1.17 -1.23 -9.44
C GLN A 88 -1.73 -2.01 -8.26
N LEU A 89 -1.12 -1.84 -7.10
CA LEU A 89 -1.56 -2.46 -5.86
C LEU A 89 -2.68 -1.64 -5.24
N ILE A 90 -3.60 -2.33 -4.58
CA ILE A 90 -4.72 -1.72 -3.88
C ILE A 90 -4.74 -2.35 -2.50
N LEU A 91 -4.38 -1.55 -1.50
CA LEU A 91 -4.45 -1.93 -0.10
C LEU A 91 -5.91 -1.89 0.35
N ASP A 92 -6.42 -3.05 0.75
CA ASP A 92 -7.77 -3.23 1.27
C ASP A 92 -7.71 -3.86 2.67
N ALA A 93 -8.82 -3.83 3.39
CA ALA A 93 -8.93 -4.45 4.71
C ALA A 93 -10.21 -5.27 4.82
N VAL A 94 -10.15 -6.41 5.51
CA VAL A 94 -11.32 -7.29 5.73
C VAL A 94 -11.31 -7.84 7.15
N PRO A 95 -12.46 -8.28 7.69
CA PRO A 95 -12.48 -9.03 8.94
C PRO A 95 -11.62 -10.29 8.82
N GLY A 96 -10.83 -10.59 9.84
CA GLY A 96 -9.96 -11.76 9.84
C GLY A 96 -8.75 -11.60 10.75
N ARG A 97 -7.98 -12.67 10.90
CA ARG A 97 -6.75 -12.64 11.66
C ARG A 97 -5.62 -12.09 10.78
N GLY A 98 -5.04 -10.94 11.16
CA GLY A 98 -3.79 -10.44 10.60
C GLY A 98 -2.60 -11.34 10.94
N SER A 99 -1.46 -11.15 10.27
CA SER A 99 -0.21 -11.81 10.70
C SER A 99 0.18 -11.30 12.08
N GLY A 100 0.77 -12.17 12.91
CA GLY A 100 1.13 -11.86 14.29
C GLY A 100 2.10 -10.68 14.48
N PHE A 101 2.77 -10.26 13.41
CA PHE A 101 3.68 -9.11 13.42
C PHE A 101 3.03 -7.79 12.94
N SER A 102 1.82 -7.85 12.38
CA SER A 102 1.13 -6.68 11.83
C SER A 102 0.29 -5.99 12.89
N LEU A 103 0.29 -4.64 12.91
CA LEU A 103 -0.38 -3.85 13.94
C LEU A 103 -1.89 -4.08 14.03
N GLU A 104 -2.56 -4.46 12.95
CA GLU A 104 -4.00 -4.71 12.93
C GLU A 104 -4.40 -6.08 13.50
N ALA A 105 -3.45 -6.98 13.75
CA ALA A 105 -3.76 -8.33 14.21
C ALA A 105 -4.66 -8.40 15.46
N PRO A 106 -4.54 -7.49 16.46
CA PRO A 106 -5.45 -7.43 17.61
C PRO A 106 -6.85 -6.86 17.30
N GLU A 107 -7.05 -6.21 16.15
CA GLU A 107 -8.32 -5.54 15.80
C GLU A 107 -9.39 -6.49 15.24
N GLY A 108 -9.05 -7.77 15.00
CA GLY A 108 -9.94 -8.71 14.32
C GLY A 108 -10.13 -8.40 12.83
N GLU A 109 -9.25 -7.58 12.27
CA GLU A 109 -9.15 -7.28 10.86
C GLU A 109 -7.76 -7.64 10.33
N ARG A 110 -7.63 -7.67 9.01
CA ARG A 110 -6.35 -7.84 8.33
C ARG A 110 -6.30 -6.97 7.09
N PHE A 111 -5.12 -6.44 6.79
CA PHE A 111 -4.89 -5.88 5.47
C PHE A 111 -4.72 -7.01 4.43
N LEU A 112 -5.05 -6.70 3.19
CA LEU A 112 -4.78 -7.55 2.04
C LEU A 112 -4.46 -6.71 0.82
N THR A 113 -3.62 -7.25 -0.05
CA THR A 113 -3.27 -6.62 -1.32
C THR A 113 -4.17 -7.19 -2.41
N ARG A 114 -4.92 -6.31 -3.07
CA ARG A 114 -5.49 -6.57 -4.39
C ARG A 114 -4.59 -5.95 -5.44
N SER A 115 -4.74 -6.37 -6.69
CA SER A 115 -3.96 -5.80 -7.78
C SER A 115 -4.78 -5.73 -9.06
N ARG A 116 -4.51 -4.72 -9.88
CA ARG A 116 -4.94 -4.68 -11.28
C ARG A 116 -3.74 -4.51 -12.20
N VAL A 117 -3.82 -5.09 -13.38
CA VAL A 117 -2.85 -4.79 -14.45
C VAL A 117 -3.11 -3.37 -14.93
N ILE A 118 -2.05 -2.59 -15.10
CA ILE A 118 -2.09 -1.24 -15.65
C ILE A 118 -1.62 -1.25 -17.11
N SER A 119 -2.14 -0.32 -17.92
CA SER A 119 -1.70 -0.18 -19.30
C SER A 119 -0.30 0.48 -19.36
N PRO A 120 0.44 0.32 -20.47
CA PRO A 120 1.71 1.03 -20.64
C PRO A 120 1.58 2.55 -20.52
N GLU A 121 0.47 3.12 -20.98
CA GLU A 121 0.21 4.56 -20.89
C GLU A 121 0.05 5.02 -19.43
N VAL A 122 -0.64 4.23 -18.61
CA VAL A 122 -0.71 4.47 -17.16
C VAL A 122 0.69 4.37 -16.57
N GLU A 123 1.42 3.28 -16.86
CA GLU A 123 2.74 3.03 -16.31
C GLU A 123 3.73 4.18 -16.62
N GLU A 124 3.66 4.75 -17.82
CA GLU A 124 4.46 5.91 -18.24
C GLU A 124 4.08 7.21 -17.52
N SER A 125 2.82 7.35 -17.10
CA SER A 125 2.33 8.51 -16.34
C SER A 125 2.62 8.44 -14.84
N LEU A 126 3.04 7.28 -14.31
CA LEU A 126 3.30 7.10 -12.90
C LEU A 126 4.61 7.79 -12.49
N PRO A 127 4.71 8.28 -11.23
CA PRO A 127 5.96 8.79 -10.70
C PRO A 127 7.11 7.78 -10.84
N PRO A 128 8.36 8.26 -11.00
CA PRO A 128 9.52 7.38 -11.02
C PRO A 128 9.60 6.60 -9.72
N ILE A 129 10.07 5.36 -9.81
CA ILE A 129 10.36 4.56 -8.63
C ILE A 129 11.56 5.14 -7.89
N ILE A 130 11.43 5.24 -6.57
CA ILE A 130 12.54 5.46 -5.65
C ILE A 130 12.74 4.24 -4.77
N THR A 131 13.99 3.92 -4.47
CA THR A 131 14.35 2.79 -3.59
C THR A 131 14.64 3.26 -2.17
N GLY A 132 14.71 2.30 -1.24
CA GLY A 132 15.09 2.57 0.15
C GLY A 132 16.40 3.34 0.27
N GLY A 133 17.41 2.95 -0.50
CA GLY A 133 18.71 3.63 -0.50
C GLY A 133 18.62 5.07 -1.02
N GLN A 134 17.79 5.32 -2.02
CA GLN A 134 17.58 6.69 -2.52
C GLN A 134 16.82 7.56 -1.51
N VAL A 135 15.86 7.00 -0.79
CA VAL A 135 15.16 7.71 0.30
C VAL A 135 16.11 8.01 1.46
N GLU A 136 17.00 7.08 1.82
CA GLU A 136 18.05 7.31 2.82
C GLU A 136 19.03 8.43 2.38
N GLU A 137 19.34 8.50 1.08
CA GLU A 137 20.12 9.59 0.47
C GLU A 137 19.35 10.93 0.36
N GLY A 138 18.08 10.98 0.76
CA GLY A 138 17.27 12.20 0.83
C GLY A 138 16.37 12.43 -0.38
N ALA A 139 16.01 11.39 -1.14
CA ALA A 139 14.99 11.50 -2.18
C ALA A 139 13.63 11.94 -1.59
N GLU A 140 12.95 12.84 -2.31
CA GLU A 140 11.62 13.33 -1.93
C GLU A 140 10.56 12.22 -2.14
N LEU A 141 9.68 12.05 -1.16
CA LEU A 141 8.58 11.09 -1.26
C LEU A 141 7.49 11.63 -2.20
N PRO A 142 6.79 10.75 -2.94
CA PRO A 142 5.67 11.18 -3.78
C PRO A 142 4.51 11.72 -2.93
N GLU A 143 3.70 12.58 -3.54
CA GLU A 143 2.48 13.12 -2.92
C GLU A 143 1.58 11.99 -2.39
N PRO A 144 1.08 12.09 -1.13
CA PRO A 144 0.19 11.09 -0.57
C PRO A 144 -1.13 10.99 -1.34
N ILE A 145 -1.63 9.77 -1.53
CA ILE A 145 -2.91 9.50 -2.16
C ILE A 145 -3.97 9.12 -1.13
N GLY A 146 -5.16 9.72 -1.29
CA GLY A 146 -6.33 9.43 -0.47
C GLY A 146 -7.04 8.13 -0.86
N PRO A 147 -8.09 7.75 -0.10
CA PRO A 147 -8.83 6.55 -0.37
C PRO A 147 -9.60 6.60 -1.69
N VAL A 148 -9.82 5.41 -2.26
CA VAL A 148 -10.58 5.19 -3.48
C VAL A 148 -11.71 4.20 -3.21
N GLU A 149 -12.83 4.38 -3.91
CA GLU A 149 -13.96 3.46 -3.85
C GLU A 149 -13.72 2.28 -4.82
N ILE A 150 -14.11 1.07 -4.41
CA ILE A 150 -14.19 -0.08 -5.31
C ILE A 150 -15.66 -0.39 -5.57
N SER A 151 -16.11 -0.27 -6.82
CA SER A 151 -17.52 -0.47 -7.20
C SER A 151 -17.77 -1.80 -7.93
N GLY A 152 -18.83 -2.54 -7.55
CA GLY A 152 -19.44 -3.62 -8.35
C GLY A 152 -19.55 -5.00 -7.67
N GLU A 153 -20.44 -5.87 -8.19
CA GLU A 153 -20.73 -7.24 -7.67
C GLU A 153 -19.68 -8.31 -8.05
N LEU A 154 -18.55 -7.93 -8.62
CA LEU A 154 -17.43 -8.82 -8.95
C LEU A 154 -16.22 -8.43 -8.10
N GLY A 155 -16.26 -8.73 -6.80
CA GLY A 155 -15.15 -8.51 -5.85
C GLY A 155 -13.84 -9.26 -6.19
N GLU A 156 -13.78 -9.94 -7.35
CA GLU A 156 -12.63 -10.64 -7.91
C GLU A 156 -11.97 -9.89 -9.09
N VAL A 157 -12.64 -8.87 -9.66
CA VAL A 157 -12.12 -8.10 -10.81
C VAL A 157 -12.26 -6.62 -10.48
N CYS A 158 -11.31 -6.08 -9.71
CA CYS A 158 -11.33 -4.71 -9.17
C CYS A 158 -11.71 -3.67 -10.23
N ARG A 159 -12.95 -3.14 -10.16
CA ARG A 159 -13.33 -1.86 -10.76
C ARG A 159 -13.22 -0.79 -9.68
N ILE A 160 -12.29 0.13 -9.86
CA ILE A 160 -12.03 1.25 -8.94
C ILE A 160 -12.76 2.48 -9.49
N VAL A 161 -13.38 3.26 -8.61
CA VAL A 161 -13.99 4.56 -8.88
C VAL A 161 -13.50 5.57 -7.85
N ARG A 162 -13.55 6.85 -8.18
CA ARG A 162 -13.09 7.91 -7.29
C ARG A 162 -14.21 8.29 -6.31
N ALA A 163 -13.86 8.39 -5.02
CA ALA A 163 -14.71 8.95 -3.97
C ALA A 163 -14.89 10.48 -4.15
#